data_AF-A0A2G5MKG4-F1
#
_entry.id   AF-A0A2G5MKG4-F1
#
_cell.length_a   1.000
_cell.length_b   1.000
_cell.length_c   1.000
_cell.angle_alpha   90.00
_cell.angle_beta   90.00
_cell.angle_gamma   90.00
#
_symmetry.space_group_name_H-M   'P 1'
#
loop_
_entity.id
_entity.type
_entity.pdbx_description
1 polymer ?
#
loop_
_entity_poly.entity_id
_entity_poly.type
_entity_poly.pdbx_seq_one_letter_code
_entity_poly.pdbx_strand_id
1 'polypeptide(L)' 'MKVFALNSNIPLAEEIVSHIGMDLGKSSVKQFSDGEIQMNIEESIRGYDVYLIQTTAQPGNDYLM' A
#
# COMPACT_ATOMS: atom_id res chain seq x y z
N MET A 1 -7.84 -13.07 2.08
CA MET A 1 -7.38 -11.93 1.29
C MET A 1 -6.94 -10.79 2.21
N LYS A 2 -5.87 -10.07 1.85
CA LYS A 2 -5.38 -8.85 2.50
C LYS A 2 -5.06 -7.80 1.43
N VAL A 3 -5.42 -6.55 1.68
CA VAL A 3 -5.19 -5.44 0.76
C VAL A 3 -4.33 -4.40 1.44
N PHE A 4 -3.24 -4.00 0.82
CA PHE A 4 -2.35 -2.96 1.31
C PHE A 4 -2.28 -1.82 0.30
N ALA A 5 -2.01 -0.62 0.80
CA ALA A 5 -1.74 0.56 -0.01
C ALA A 5 -0.37 1.12 0.33
N LEU A 6 0.34 1.56 -0.69
CA LEU A 6 1.56 2.36 -0.53
C LEU A 6 1.18 3.85 -0.40
N ASN A 7 2.11 4.75 -0.72
CA ASN A 7 2.00 6.20 -0.57
C ASN A 7 1.35 6.94 -1.76
N SER A 8 0.90 6.26 -2.82
CA SER A 8 0.34 6.96 -3.99
C SER A 8 -1.07 7.52 -3.78
N ASN A 9 -2.04 6.66 -3.52
CA ASN A 9 -3.45 7.04 -3.45
C ASN A 9 -4.20 6.21 -2.40
N ILE A 10 -3.99 6.56 -1.14
CA ILE A 10 -4.68 5.93 0.00
C ILE A 10 -6.20 6.11 -0.07
N PRO A 11 -6.77 7.29 -0.42
CA PRO A 11 -8.22 7.44 -0.53
C PRO A 11 -8.87 6.44 -1.51
N LEU A 12 -8.25 6.21 -2.67
CA LEU A 12 -8.73 5.21 -3.62
C LEU A 12 -8.67 3.79 -3.03
N ALA A 13 -7.59 3.46 -2.33
CA ALA A 13 -7.45 2.15 -1.71
C ALA A 13 -8.48 1.92 -0.60
N GLU A 14 -8.80 2.96 0.18
CA GLU A 14 -9.87 2.97 1.19
C GLU A 14 -11.26 2.76 0.55
N GLU A 15 -11.56 3.43 -0.56
CA GLU A 15 -12.81 3.21 -1.31
C GLU A 15 -12.92 1.77 -1.83
N ILE A 16 -11.84 1.22 -2.40
CA ILE A 16 -11.83 -0.16 -2.92
C ILE A 16 -12.12 -1.16 -1.81
N VAL A 17 -11.45 -1.06 -0.66
CA VAL A 17 -11.68 -1.99 0.46
C VAL A 17 -13.08 -1.82 1.05
N SER A 18 -13.59 -0.58 1.12
CA SER A 18 -14.96 -0.28 1.56
C SER A 18 -16.01 -0.96 0.66
N HIS A 19 -15.83 -0.92 -0.66
CA HIS A 19 -16.73 -1.57 -1.62
C HIS A 19 -16.78 -3.09 -1.51
N ILE A 20 -15.71 -3.72 -1.02
CA ILE A 20 -15.64 -5.18 -0.80
C ILE A 20 -15.88 -5.57 0.67
N GLY A 21 -16.23 -4.61 1.54
CA GLY A 21 -16.52 -4.85 2.95
C GLY A 21 -15.30 -5.25 3.79
N MET A 22 -14.14 -4.70 3.48
CA MET A 22 -12.86 -4.97 4.16
C MET A 22 -12.20 -3.67 4.62
N ASP A 23 -11.22 -3.81 5.51
CA ASP A 23 -10.32 -2.73 5.91
C ASP A 23 -8.96 -2.88 5.21
N LEU A 24 -8.25 -1.76 5.06
CA LEU A 24 -6.85 -1.77 4.64
C LEU A 24 -6.00 -2.49 5.69
N GLY A 25 -5.04 -3.27 5.20
CA GLY A 25 -4.05 -3.92 6.04
C GLY A 25 -3.14 -2.91 6.72
N LYS A 26 -2.62 -3.28 7.89
CA LYS A 26 -1.71 -2.46 8.68
C LYS A 26 -0.33 -2.46 8.02
N SER A 27 0.04 -1.32 7.45
CA SER A 27 1.37 -1.09 6.90
C SER A 27 1.78 0.36 7.10
N SER A 28 3.08 0.58 7.23
CA SER A 28 3.68 1.91 7.25
C SER A 28 4.64 2.08 6.08
N VAL A 29 4.65 3.27 5.48
CA VAL A 29 5.58 3.66 4.42
C VAL A 29 6.37 4.86 4.89
N LYS A 30 7.69 4.79 4.78
CA LYS A 30 8.62 5.87 5.14
C LYS A 30 9.51 6.18 3.95
N GLN A 31 9.73 7.46 3.70
CA GLN A 31 10.73 7.95 2.76
C GLN A 31 11.89 8.54 3.56
N PHE A 32 13.09 8.07 3.28
CA PHE A 32 14.32 8.57 3.90
C PHE A 32 14.83 9.81 3.19
N SER A 33 15.71 10.56 3.84
CA SER A 33 16.27 11.82 3.32
C SER A 33 17.16 11.65 2.08
N ASP A 34 17.62 10.43 1.80
CA ASP A 34 18.37 10.04 0.60
C ASP A 34 17.47 9.60 -0.58
N GLY A 35 16.15 9.58 -0.38
CA GLY A 35 15.17 9.20 -1.39
C GLY A 35 14.77 7.72 -1.36
N GLU A 36 15.36 6.89 -0.48
CA GLU A 36 14.96 5.49 -0.35
C GLU A 36 13.56 5.37 0.28
N ILE A 37 12.79 4.39 -0.19
CA ILE A 37 11.44 4.10 0.30
C ILE A 37 11.47 2.76 1.05
N GLN A 38 10.92 2.76 2.26
CA GLN A 38 10.73 1.56 3.05
C GLN A 38 9.25 1.36 3.37
N MET A 39 8.75 0.19 3.01
CA MET A 39 7.45 -0.32 3.42
C MET A 39 7.65 -1.36 4.54
N ASN A 40 6.83 -1.27 5.58
CA ASN A 40 6.74 -2.28 6.63
C ASN A 40 5.29 -2.78 6.75
N ILE A 41 5.12 -4.10 6.76
CA ILE A 41 3.83 -4.76 7.00
C ILE A 41 3.76 -5.09 8.49
N GLU A 42 2.78 -4.52 9.19
CA GLU A 42 2.68 -4.55 10.65
C GLU A 42 1.75 -5.67 11.15
N GLU A 43 1.44 -6.63 10.28
CA GLU A 43 0.60 -7.79 10.59
C GLU A 43 1.04 -9.04 9.79
N SER A 44 0.55 -10.21 10.21
CA SER A 44 0.87 -11.47 9.52
C SER A 44 0.09 -11.61 8.21
N ILE A 45 0.81 -11.81 7.11
CA ILE A 45 0.25 -12.05 5.76
C ILE A 45 0.39 -13.52 5.29
N ARG A 46 0.96 -14.40 6.11
CA ARG A 46 1.23 -15.79 5.71
C ARG A 46 -0.08 -16.54 5.45
N GLY A 47 -0.19 -17.15 4.27
CA GLY A 47 -1.36 -17.94 3.87
C GLY A 47 -2.56 -17.09 3.41
N TYR A 48 -2.39 -15.78 3.24
CA TYR A 48 -3.41 -14.91 2.66
C TYR A 48 -3.06 -14.58 1.21
N ASP A 49 -4.08 -14.44 0.36
CA ASP A 49 -3.93 -13.77 -0.93
C ASP A 49 -3.73 -12.27 -0.69
N VAL A 50 -2.58 -11.74 -1.10
CA VAL A 50 -2.16 -10.36 -0.84
C VAL A 50 -2.30 -9.54 -2.11
N TYR A 51 -2.96 -8.39 -1.99
CA TYR A 51 -3.15 -7.41 -3.05
C TYR A 51 -2.51 -6.09 -2.62
N LEU A 52 -1.80 -5.46 -3.55
CA LEU A 52 -1.14 -4.18 -3.34
C LEU A 52 -1.74 -3.15 -4.29
N ILE A 53 -2.27 -2.07 -3.72
CA ILE A 53 -2.81 -0.94 -4.47
C ILE A 53 -1.75 0.15 -4.51
N GLN A 54 -1.19 0.39 -5.70
CA GLN A 54 -0.20 1.42 -5.95
C GLN A 54 -0.41 1.98 -7.34
N THR A 55 -0.62 3.30 -7.41
CA THR A 55 -0.74 4.03 -8.67
C THR A 55 0.66 4.42 -9.12
N THR A 56 1.03 4.11 -10.36
CA THR A 56 2.32 4.47 -10.96
C THR A 56 2.28 5.85 -11.67
N ALA A 57 1.33 6.70 -11.27
CA ALA A 57 1.17 8.06 -11.79
C ALA A 57 2.29 8.98 -11.30
N GLN A 58 2.41 10.18 -11.86
CA GLN A 58 3.53 11.07 -11.57
C GLN A 58 3.61 11.44 -10.06
N PRO A 59 4.78 11.33 -9.39
CA PRO A 59 6.09 10.88 -9.87
C PRO A 59 6.19 9.35 -9.92
N GLY A 60 6.05 8.77 -11.13
CA GLY A 60 5.86 7.32 -11.29
C GLY A 60 7.06 6.48 -10.85
N ASN A 61 8.25 7.06 -10.82
CA ASN A 61 9.47 6.37 -10.38
C ASN A 61 9.44 6.04 -8.88
N ASP A 62 8.92 6.97 -8.07
CA ASP A 62 8.83 6.82 -6.61
C ASP A 62 7.67 5.90 -6.19
N TYR A 63 6.77 5.58 -7.11
CA TYR A 63 5.68 4.62 -6.88
C TYR A 63 5.95 3.25 -7.50
N LEU A 64 6.91 3.14 -8.41
CA LEU A 64 7.36 1.88 -9.00
C LEU A 64 8.42 1.18 -8.14
N MET A 65 9.25 1.98 -7.46
CA MET A 65 10.25 1.53 -6.48
C MET A 65 9.64 1.45 -5.08
#